data_AF-A0A660LJ90-F1
#
_entry.id   AF-A0A660LJ90-F1
#
_cell.length_a   1.000
_cell.length_b   1.000
_cell.length_c   1.000
_cell.angle_alpha   90.00
_cell.angle_beta   90.00
_cell.angle_gamma   90.00
#
_symmetry.space_group_name_H-M   'P 1'
#
loop_
_entity.id
_entity.type
_entity.pdbx_description
1 polymer ?
#
loop_
_entity_poly.entity_id
_entity_poly.type
_entity_poly.pdbx_seq_one_letter_code
_entity_poly.pdbx_strand_id
1 'polypeptide(L)'
;MKTESSPRPVYRRWWFILIVAIIAIVVVNKIMDDNKNKVSTPASGKETSEASSAPSVDVDAATLIKAYKENELGADKQYKGKSLKISGTFDHTSDVLNHKVVWISDGSEFPVTQIACTISDSQVDKAAALKKGQPITVTGKGGGFDGLSVDVKNCALN
;
A
#
# COMPACT_ATOMS: atom_id res chain seq x y z
N MET A 1 17.98 47.57 17.52
CA MET A 1 16.77 46.98 18.13
C MET A 1 16.27 45.87 17.23
N LYS A 2 16.24 44.62 17.70
CA LYS A 2 15.64 43.48 16.99
C LYS A 2 14.22 43.30 17.54
N THR A 3 13.21 43.40 16.69
CA THR A 3 11.83 43.07 17.03
C THR A 3 11.58 41.61 16.70
N GLU A 4 11.30 40.82 17.73
CA GLU A 4 10.96 39.41 17.69
C GLU A 4 9.49 39.25 17.23
N SER A 5 9.24 38.49 16.16
CA SER A 5 7.89 38.23 15.66
C SER A 5 7.38 36.90 16.21
N SER A 6 6.52 36.93 17.24
CA SER A 6 5.86 35.73 17.75
C SER A 6 4.76 35.24 16.79
N PRO A 7 4.71 33.93 16.45
CA PRO A 7 3.71 33.41 15.52
C PRO A 7 2.30 33.38 16.14
N ARG A 8 1.29 33.71 15.32
CA ARG A 8 -0.11 33.74 15.74
C ARG A 8 -0.59 32.33 16.14
N PRO A 9 -1.24 32.17 17.29
CA PRO A 9 -1.58 30.85 17.78
C PRO A 9 -2.77 30.24 17.00
N VAL A 10 -2.63 28.95 16.67
CA VAL A 10 -3.43 28.24 15.66
C VAL A 10 -4.88 27.97 16.11
N TYR A 11 -5.18 28.12 17.42
CA TYR A 11 -6.50 27.86 18.03
C TYR A 11 -7.62 28.81 17.56
N ARG A 12 -7.29 29.91 16.88
CA ARG A 12 -8.28 30.85 16.31
C ARG A 12 -8.86 30.40 14.97
N ARG A 13 -8.34 29.34 14.36
CA ARG A 13 -8.86 28.82 13.08
C ARG A 13 -9.96 27.78 13.36
N TRP A 14 -11.11 27.95 12.72
CA TRP A 14 -12.34 27.17 12.96
C TRP A 14 -12.16 25.64 12.90
N TRP A 15 -11.31 25.14 11.99
CA TRP A 15 -10.93 23.71 11.91
C TRP A 15 -10.26 23.13 13.17
N PHE A 16 -9.57 23.93 13.99
CA PHE A 16 -8.90 23.46 15.21
C PHE A 16 -9.89 23.23 16.35
N ILE A 17 -10.97 24.02 16.41
CA ILE A 17 -12.03 23.86 17.42
C ILE A 17 -12.83 22.58 17.14
N LEU A 18 -13.06 22.25 15.86
CA LEU A 18 -13.70 20.99 15.47
C LEU A 18 -12.85 19.76 15.83
N ILE A 19 -11.52 19.85 15.70
CA ILE A 19 -10.60 18.75 16.07
C ILE A 19 -10.60 18.51 17.59
N VAL A 20 -10.60 19.57 18.41
CA VAL A 20 -10.67 19.44 19.88
C VAL A 20 -12.02 18.87 20.33
N ALA A 21 -13.12 19.24 19.67
CA ALA A 21 -14.45 18.69 19.96
C ALA A 21 -14.57 17.20 19.64
N ILE A 22 -13.89 16.70 18.59
CA ILE A 22 -13.88 15.28 18.22
C ILE A 22 -13.03 14.44 19.20
N ILE A 23 -11.93 14.99 19.73
CA ILE A 23 -11.06 14.29 20.69
C ILE A 23 -11.74 14.14 22.07
N ALA A 24 -12.65 15.05 22.44
CA ALA A 24 -13.42 14.95 23.69
C ALA A 24 -14.52 13.86 23.68
N ILE A 25 -14.84 13.25 22.53
CA ILE A 25 -15.91 12.24 22.40
C ILE A 25 -15.38 10.79 22.56
N VAL A 26 -14.06 10.57 22.65
CA VAL A 26 -13.46 9.21 22.64
C VAL A 26 -13.28 8.61 24.06
N VAL A 27 -13.78 9.24 25.12
CA VAL A 27 -13.71 8.66 26.47
C VAL A 27 -15.11 8.33 26.98
N VAL A 28 -15.27 7.08 27.44
CA VAL A 28 -16.44 6.45 28.10
C VAL A 28 -17.36 5.70 27.10
N ASN A 29 -17.27 4.38 26.90
CA ASN A 29 -17.50 3.33 27.90
C ASN A 29 -16.81 1.99 27.57
N LYS A 30 -16.14 1.40 28.57
CA LYS A 30 -16.01 -0.06 28.74
C LYS A 30 -16.89 -0.47 29.91
N ILE A 31 -17.86 -1.38 29.71
CA ILE A 31 -18.46 -2.21 30.76
C ILE A 31 -18.73 -3.60 30.17
N MET A 32 -18.34 -4.63 30.94
CA MET A 32 -18.49 -6.08 30.71
C MET A 32 -19.92 -6.54 31.01
N ASP A 33 -20.42 -7.60 30.35
CA ASP A 33 -20.92 -8.84 31.00
C ASP A 33 -21.45 -9.88 29.98
N ASP A 34 -21.56 -11.11 30.48
CA ASP A 34 -21.52 -12.42 29.84
C ASP A 34 -22.74 -12.93 29.01
N ASN A 35 -22.44 -13.99 28.21
CA ASN A 35 -23.20 -15.24 28.01
C ASN A 35 -23.83 -15.61 26.64
N LYS A 36 -23.55 -16.87 26.25
CA LYS A 36 -24.21 -17.83 25.31
C LYS A 36 -23.78 -17.94 23.84
N ASN A 37 -22.88 -18.93 23.63
CA ASN A 37 -23.09 -20.17 22.85
C ASN A 37 -23.31 -20.13 21.32
N LYS A 38 -22.27 -20.53 20.56
CA LYS A 38 -22.22 -21.62 19.53
C LYS A 38 -21.06 -21.32 18.56
N VAL A 39 -19.90 -21.98 18.68
CA VAL A 39 -19.55 -23.28 18.03
C VAL A 39 -19.56 -23.21 16.50
N SER A 40 -18.39 -22.94 15.89
CA SER A 40 -17.58 -23.92 15.12
C SER A 40 -16.62 -23.23 14.14
N THR A 41 -15.34 -23.39 14.40
CA THR A 41 -14.21 -23.26 13.47
C THR A 41 -14.28 -24.37 12.40
N PRO A 42 -13.69 -24.18 11.20
CA PRO A 42 -12.37 -24.75 10.93
C PRO A 42 -11.45 -23.71 10.23
N ALA A 43 -10.30 -23.35 10.80
CA ALA A 43 -9.03 -24.06 10.72
C ALA A 43 -8.53 -24.23 9.27
N SER A 44 -7.69 -23.30 8.83
CA SER A 44 -6.58 -23.62 7.93
C SER A 44 -5.41 -22.73 8.31
N GLY A 45 -4.63 -23.22 9.28
CA GLY A 45 -3.29 -22.73 9.50
C GLY A 45 -2.42 -23.18 8.34
N LYS A 46 -1.64 -22.25 7.81
CA LYS A 46 -0.36 -22.57 7.19
C LYS A 46 0.64 -21.51 7.60
N GLU A 47 1.27 -21.77 8.75
CA GLU A 47 2.62 -21.31 9.03
C GLU A 47 3.60 -21.85 7.98
N THR A 48 4.73 -21.14 7.84
CA THR A 48 5.91 -21.33 6.96
C THR A 48 5.91 -20.30 5.83
N SER A 49 6.85 -19.34 5.75
CA SER A 49 8.21 -19.30 6.28
C SER A 49 8.58 -17.86 6.58
N GLU A 50 8.96 -17.57 7.83
CA GLU A 50 9.60 -16.32 8.23
C GLU A 50 11.06 -16.36 7.73
N ALA A 51 11.26 -16.05 6.46
CA ALA A 51 12.54 -15.53 6.03
C ALA A 51 12.62 -14.10 6.56
N SER A 52 13.65 -13.80 7.36
CA SER A 52 13.91 -12.47 7.91
C SER A 52 14.11 -11.47 6.77
N SER A 53 13.00 -10.95 6.24
CA SER A 53 12.94 -9.83 5.32
C SER A 53 12.79 -8.56 6.15
N ALA A 54 13.52 -7.52 5.76
CA ALA A 54 13.31 -6.18 6.30
C ALA A 54 11.81 -5.85 6.37
N PRO A 55 11.34 -5.07 7.36
CA PRO A 55 9.93 -4.82 7.56
C PRO A 55 9.32 -4.23 6.28
N SER A 56 8.40 -4.99 5.66
CA SER A 56 7.63 -4.59 4.49
C SER A 56 6.21 -4.24 4.90
N VAL A 57 5.61 -3.28 4.19
CA VAL A 57 4.18 -3.00 4.29
C VAL A 57 3.45 -3.93 3.34
N ASP A 58 2.63 -4.81 3.89
CA ASP A 58 1.76 -5.69 3.12
C ASP A 58 0.55 -4.89 2.61
N VAL A 59 0.28 -4.94 1.32
CA VAL A 59 -0.82 -4.20 0.66
C VAL A 59 -1.26 -4.93 -0.60
N ASP A 60 -2.54 -4.93 -0.92
CA ASP A 60 -3.02 -5.45 -2.22
C ASP A 60 -3.02 -4.35 -3.30
N ALA A 61 -3.00 -4.77 -4.57
CA ALA A 61 -2.92 -3.87 -5.70
C ALA A 61 -4.11 -2.89 -5.78
N ALA A 62 -5.32 -3.35 -5.46
CA ALA A 62 -6.52 -2.52 -5.48
C ALA A 62 -6.42 -1.39 -4.43
N THR A 63 -6.00 -1.74 -3.21
CA THR A 63 -5.79 -0.78 -2.12
C THR A 63 -4.69 0.21 -2.46
N LEU A 64 -3.56 -0.24 -3.00
CA LEU A 64 -2.44 0.64 -3.35
C LEU A 64 -2.82 1.62 -4.48
N ILE A 65 -3.46 1.11 -5.55
CA ILE A 65 -3.94 1.94 -6.67
C ILE A 65 -4.98 2.94 -6.19
N LYS A 66 -5.94 2.52 -5.36
CA LYS A 66 -6.99 3.38 -4.81
C LYS A 66 -6.40 4.49 -3.94
N ALA A 67 -5.42 4.18 -3.08
CA ALA A 67 -4.77 5.18 -2.24
C ALA A 67 -4.13 6.30 -3.08
N TYR A 68 -3.44 5.94 -4.16
CA TYR A 68 -2.83 6.90 -5.07
C TYR A 68 -3.85 7.72 -5.88
N LYS A 69 -4.95 7.09 -6.32
CA LYS A 69 -6.05 7.79 -7.00
C LYS A 69 -6.78 8.80 -6.11
N GLU A 70 -7.01 8.46 -4.84
CA GLU A 70 -7.77 9.30 -3.92
C GLU A 70 -6.95 10.43 -3.31
N ASN A 71 -5.69 10.14 -2.94
CA ASN A 71 -4.81 11.12 -2.33
C ASN A 71 -3.34 10.72 -2.50
N GLU A 72 -2.74 11.14 -3.61
CA GLU A 72 -1.33 10.88 -3.94
C GLU A 72 -0.37 11.29 -2.82
N LEU A 73 -0.51 12.50 -2.25
CA LEU A 73 0.37 12.97 -1.17
C LEU A 73 0.23 12.14 0.12
N GLY A 74 -0.98 11.63 0.38
CA GLY A 74 -1.25 10.72 1.48
C GLY A 74 -0.62 9.34 1.25
N ALA A 75 -0.79 8.81 0.04
CA ALA A 75 -0.19 7.55 -0.39
C ALA A 75 1.34 7.62 -0.37
N ASP A 76 1.94 8.72 -0.80
CA ASP A 76 3.39 8.91 -0.75
C ASP A 76 3.93 8.86 0.67
N LYS A 77 3.26 9.46 1.65
CA LYS A 77 3.64 9.32 3.07
C LYS A 77 3.53 7.87 3.57
N GLN A 78 2.59 7.11 3.01
CA GLN A 78 2.33 5.73 3.43
C GLN A 78 3.23 4.71 2.74
N TYR A 79 3.60 4.89 1.48
CA TYR A 79 4.19 3.83 0.66
C TYR A 79 5.50 4.22 -0.03
N LYS A 80 5.69 5.50 -0.40
CA LYS A 80 6.89 5.91 -1.12
C LYS A 80 8.14 5.78 -0.25
N GLY A 81 9.18 5.24 -0.85
CA GLY A 81 10.45 4.94 -0.20
C GLY A 81 10.43 3.71 0.72
N LYS A 82 9.27 3.10 0.99
CA LYS A 82 9.14 1.93 1.85
C LYS A 82 9.21 0.64 1.06
N SER A 83 9.60 -0.45 1.73
CA SER A 83 9.47 -1.78 1.15
C SER A 83 8.01 -2.20 1.23
N LEU A 84 7.45 -2.64 0.10
CA LEU A 84 6.07 -3.08 -0.05
C LEU A 84 6.08 -4.54 -0.46
N LYS A 85 5.18 -5.32 0.14
CA LYS A 85 4.82 -6.66 -0.33
C LYS A 85 3.42 -6.57 -0.91
N ILE A 86 3.35 -6.67 -2.23
CA ILE A 86 2.16 -6.37 -3.01
C ILE A 86 1.55 -7.67 -3.52
N SER A 87 0.29 -7.94 -3.18
CA SER A 87 -0.50 -8.98 -3.82
C SER A 87 -1.36 -8.39 -4.93
N GLY A 88 -1.44 -9.06 -6.08
CA GLY A 88 -2.23 -8.57 -7.20
C GLY A 88 -2.33 -9.57 -8.33
N THR A 89 -2.78 -9.10 -9.49
CA THR A 89 -2.94 -9.93 -10.68
C THR A 89 -1.93 -9.53 -11.73
N PHE A 90 -1.18 -10.50 -12.25
CA PHE A 90 -0.27 -10.26 -13.37
C PHE A 90 -1.07 -9.93 -14.63
N ASP A 91 -0.78 -8.78 -15.24
CA ASP A 91 -1.38 -8.40 -16.52
C ASP A 91 -0.46 -8.74 -17.69
N HIS A 92 0.71 -8.09 -17.74
CA HIS A 92 1.70 -8.29 -18.79
C HIS A 92 3.10 -7.82 -18.36
N THR A 93 4.10 -8.04 -19.22
CA THR A 93 5.43 -7.43 -19.10
C THR A 93 5.72 -6.50 -20.26
N SER A 94 6.52 -5.45 -20.05
CA SER A 94 7.04 -4.62 -21.13
C SER A 94 8.47 -4.17 -20.86
N ASP A 95 9.11 -3.62 -21.88
CA ASP A 95 10.34 -2.85 -21.76
C ASP A 95 9.99 -1.36 -21.86
N VAL A 96 10.31 -0.59 -20.83
CA VAL A 96 10.07 0.84 -20.77
C VAL A 96 11.40 1.52 -20.50
N LEU A 97 11.92 2.28 -21.47
CA LEU A 97 13.18 3.01 -21.34
C LEU A 97 14.37 2.13 -20.90
N ASN A 98 14.47 0.89 -21.43
CA ASN A 98 15.45 -0.12 -21.04
C ASN A 98 15.26 -0.70 -19.63
N HIS A 99 14.10 -0.47 -19.00
CA HIS A 99 13.71 -1.13 -17.76
C HIS A 99 12.70 -2.23 -18.07
N LYS A 100 12.96 -3.43 -17.53
CA LYS A 100 12.00 -4.53 -17.57
C LYS A 100 10.93 -4.29 -16.53
N VAL A 101 9.68 -4.18 -16.96
CA VAL A 101 8.54 -3.85 -16.10
C VAL A 101 7.53 -5.00 -16.11
N VAL A 102 7.08 -5.38 -14.92
CA VAL A 102 5.94 -6.25 -14.69
C VAL A 102 4.74 -5.38 -14.32
N TRP A 103 3.67 -5.47 -15.10
CA TRP A 103 2.43 -4.75 -14.85
C TRP A 103 1.48 -5.59 -14.00
N ILE A 104 1.05 -4.99 -12.89
CA ILE A 104 0.18 -5.64 -11.90
C ILE A 104 -1.10 -4.83 -11.79
N SER A 105 -2.23 -5.50 -11.94
CA SER A 105 -3.57 -4.91 -11.84
C SER A 105 -4.26 -5.31 -10.54
N ASP A 106 -5.38 -4.64 -10.27
CA ASP A 106 -6.35 -4.97 -9.23
C ASP A 106 -7.25 -6.17 -9.60
N GLY A 107 -6.99 -6.84 -10.73
CA GLY A 107 -7.83 -7.92 -11.28
C GLY A 107 -8.93 -7.44 -12.23
N SER A 108 -9.04 -6.15 -12.51
CA SER A 108 -9.94 -5.65 -13.56
C SER A 108 -9.48 -6.07 -14.97
N GLU A 109 -10.44 -6.31 -15.88
CA GLU A 109 -10.14 -6.71 -17.26
C GLU A 109 -9.53 -5.57 -18.10
N PHE A 110 -9.86 -4.31 -17.76
CA PHE A 110 -9.39 -3.10 -18.44
C PHE A 110 -8.89 -2.06 -17.41
N PRO A 111 -7.72 -2.31 -16.77
CA PRO A 111 -7.22 -1.43 -15.73
C PRO A 111 -6.75 -0.09 -16.32
N VAL A 112 -7.38 1.00 -15.90
CA VAL A 112 -6.97 2.37 -16.28
C VAL A 112 -5.65 2.77 -15.60
N THR A 113 -5.42 2.26 -14.39
CA THR A 113 -4.21 2.50 -13.60
C THR A 113 -3.69 1.16 -13.13
N GLN A 114 -2.39 0.97 -13.24
CA GLN A 114 -1.71 -0.26 -12.86
C GLN A 114 -0.51 0.06 -11.98
N ILE A 115 0.08 -0.97 -11.40
CA ILE A 115 1.36 -0.91 -10.72
C ILE A 115 2.43 -1.30 -11.72
N ALA A 116 3.40 -0.41 -11.95
CA ALA A 116 4.58 -0.66 -12.75
C ALA A 116 5.71 -1.16 -11.83
N CYS A 117 5.96 -2.47 -11.86
CA CYS A 117 7.00 -3.10 -11.05
C CYS A 117 8.28 -3.27 -11.86
N THR A 118 9.27 -2.42 -11.64
CA THR A 118 10.57 -2.55 -12.32
C THR A 118 11.39 -3.69 -11.70
N ILE A 119 11.79 -4.66 -12.52
CA ILE A 119 12.55 -5.84 -12.09
C ILE A 119 14.00 -5.80 -12.60
N SER A 120 14.90 -6.53 -11.94
CA SER A 120 16.26 -6.79 -12.43
C SER A 120 16.30 -7.98 -13.40
N ASP A 121 17.38 -8.10 -14.17
CA ASP A 121 17.57 -9.20 -15.14
C ASP A 121 17.42 -10.60 -14.50
N SER A 122 17.82 -10.75 -13.24
CA SER A 122 17.68 -12.00 -12.48
C SER A 122 16.24 -12.47 -12.27
N GLN A 123 15.24 -11.60 -12.47
CA GLN A 123 13.82 -11.92 -12.34
C GLN A 123 13.15 -12.14 -13.70
N VAL A 124 13.84 -11.91 -14.82
CA VAL A 124 13.24 -11.94 -16.16
C VAL A 124 12.67 -13.30 -16.50
N ASP A 125 13.39 -14.39 -16.23
CA ASP A 125 12.90 -15.75 -16.52
C ASP A 125 11.65 -16.10 -15.70
N LYS A 126 11.60 -15.64 -14.44
CA LYS A 126 10.40 -15.79 -13.60
C LYS A 126 9.23 -15.00 -14.16
N ALA A 127 9.47 -13.76 -14.59
CA ALA A 127 8.44 -12.90 -15.17
C ALA A 127 7.91 -13.46 -16.49
N ALA A 128 8.79 -14.00 -17.33
CA ALA A 128 8.44 -14.61 -18.61
C ALA A 128 7.58 -15.87 -18.49
N ALA A 129 7.63 -16.56 -17.34
CA ALA A 129 6.81 -17.73 -17.06
C ALA A 129 5.38 -17.40 -16.58
N LEU A 130 5.08 -16.13 -16.28
CA LEU A 130 3.78 -15.72 -15.76
C LEU A 130 2.71 -15.71 -16.87
N LYS A 131 1.48 -16.03 -16.49
CA LYS A 131 0.32 -16.01 -17.38
C LYS A 131 -0.60 -14.86 -16.99
N LYS A 132 -1.10 -14.10 -17.98
CA LYS A 132 -2.07 -13.03 -17.76
C LYS A 132 -3.25 -13.54 -16.93
N GLY A 133 -3.66 -12.77 -15.92
CA GLY A 133 -4.71 -13.11 -14.98
C GLY A 133 -4.26 -13.97 -13.80
N GLN A 134 -2.99 -14.40 -13.75
CA GLN A 134 -2.46 -15.17 -12.64
C GLN A 134 -2.29 -14.29 -11.38
N PRO A 135 -2.72 -14.75 -10.19
CA PRO A 135 -2.40 -14.06 -8.95
C PRO A 135 -0.89 -14.17 -8.66
N ILE A 136 -0.28 -13.05 -8.30
CA ILE A 136 1.14 -12.96 -7.97
C ILE A 136 1.37 -12.16 -6.69
N THR A 137 2.51 -12.40 -6.04
CA THR A 137 3.00 -11.56 -4.95
C THR A 137 4.38 -11.05 -5.31
N VAL A 138 4.61 -9.75 -5.12
CA VAL A 138 5.89 -9.11 -5.40
C VAL A 138 6.37 -8.34 -4.19
N THR A 139 7.68 -8.23 -4.03
CA THR A 139 8.27 -7.31 -3.04
C THR A 139 9.10 -6.28 -3.75
N GLY A 140 8.94 -5.00 -3.42
CA GLY A 140 9.69 -3.91 -4.05
C GLY A 140 9.69 -2.65 -3.19
N LYS A 141 10.28 -1.57 -3.69
CA LYS A 141 10.31 -0.26 -3.03
C LYS A 141 9.31 0.68 -3.68
N GLY A 142 8.39 1.25 -2.90
CA GLY A 142 7.41 2.21 -3.41
C GLY A 142 8.08 3.44 -4.03
N GLY A 143 7.79 3.71 -5.30
CA GLY A 143 8.35 4.80 -6.08
C GLY A 143 7.47 6.06 -6.14
N GLY A 144 6.16 5.89 -5.93
CA GLY A 144 5.19 6.98 -6.01
C GLY A 144 4.19 6.76 -7.12
N PHE A 145 3.55 7.84 -7.56
CA PHE A 145 2.73 7.87 -8.78
C PHE A 145 3.47 8.69 -9.85
N ASP A 146 3.52 8.19 -11.08
CA ASP A 146 4.22 8.86 -12.20
C ASP A 146 3.27 9.64 -13.13
N GLY A 147 1.97 9.68 -12.78
CA GLY A 147 0.90 10.30 -13.57
C GLY A 147 0.02 9.29 -14.31
N LEU A 148 0.50 8.07 -14.54
CA LEU A 148 -0.24 7.00 -15.22
C LEU A 148 -0.32 5.71 -14.39
N SER A 149 0.71 5.43 -13.61
CA SER A 149 0.91 4.19 -12.88
C SER A 149 1.51 4.43 -11.50
N VAL A 150 1.31 3.45 -10.62
CA VAL A 150 2.02 3.40 -9.34
C VAL A 150 3.38 2.75 -9.58
N ASP A 151 4.46 3.51 -9.43
CA ASP A 151 5.82 3.04 -9.62
C ASP A 151 6.30 2.23 -8.41
N VAL A 152 6.88 1.07 -8.66
CA VAL A 152 7.54 0.23 -7.66
C VAL A 152 8.87 -0.27 -8.23
N LYS A 153 9.96 -0.02 -7.49
CA LYS A 153 11.33 -0.28 -7.93
C LYS A 153 11.90 -1.53 -7.30
N ASN A 154 12.88 -2.13 -7.97
CA ASN A 154 13.64 -3.30 -7.49
C ASN A 154 12.73 -4.44 -7.06
N CYS A 155 11.77 -4.78 -7.92
CA CYS A 155 10.79 -5.81 -7.64
C CYS A 155 11.39 -7.22 -7.71
N ALA A 156 10.97 -8.07 -6.77
CA ALA A 156 11.24 -9.50 -6.74
C ALA A 156 9.91 -10.27 -6.79
N LEU A 157 9.83 -11.26 -7.68
CA LEU A 157 8.68 -12.17 -7.82
C LEU A 157 8.85 -13.32 -6.81
N ASN A 158 7.86 -13.46 -5.91
CA ASN A 158 7.85 -14.45 -4.83
C ASN A 158 6.96 -15.65 -5.16
#